data_AF-A0A971WCB2-F1
#
_entry.id   AF-A0A971WCB2-F1
#
_cell.length_a   1.000
_cell.length_b   1.000
_cell.length_c   1.000
_cell.angle_alpha   90.00
_cell.angle_beta   90.00
_cell.angle_gamma   90.00
#
_symmetry.space_group_name_H-M   'P 1'
#
loop_
_entity.id
_entity.type
_entity.pdbx_description
1 polymer ?
#
loop_
_entity_poly.entity_id
_entity_poly.type
_entity_poly.pdbx_seq_one_letter_code
_entity_poly.pdbx_strand_id
1 'polypeptide(L)'
;MNNKKSLTEEDIKMQFITPAIVGTGWDLGRQIRAEFTFTDGRVIVRGNVTARGKRKRADYILLYKPNLPLAVIEAKDNNHSVGAGMQQGIEE
;
A
#
# COMPACT_ATOMS: atom_id res chain seq x y z
N MET A 1 23.21 -17.30 -2.60
CA MET A 1 22.25 -16.35 -1.99
C MET A 1 21.50 -15.69 -3.12
N ASN A 2 20.16 -15.78 -3.15
CA ASN A 2 19.37 -15.16 -4.22
C ASN A 2 19.58 -13.64 -4.21
N ASN A 3 19.87 -13.07 -5.37
CA ASN A 3 20.07 -11.63 -5.51
C ASN A 3 18.73 -10.92 -5.26
N LYS A 4 18.67 -10.00 -4.30
CA LYS A 4 17.45 -9.24 -3.99
C LYS A 4 16.89 -8.48 -5.20
N LYS A 5 17.76 -8.11 -6.16
CA LYS A 5 17.37 -7.43 -7.41
C LYS A 5 16.66 -8.32 -8.43
N SER A 6 16.76 -9.64 -8.31
CA SER A 6 16.04 -10.57 -9.19
C SER A 6 14.66 -10.94 -8.66
N LEU A 7 14.28 -10.41 -7.50
CA LEU A 7 12.98 -10.67 -6.87
C LEU A 7 11.94 -9.69 -7.39
N THR A 8 10.72 -10.20 -7.59
CA THR A 8 9.57 -9.36 -7.94
C THR A 8 9.14 -8.50 -6.75
N GLU A 9 8.29 -7.49 -6.99
CA GLU A 9 7.71 -6.69 -5.90
C GLU A 9 6.94 -7.57 -4.90
N GLU A 10 6.24 -8.60 -5.38
CA GLU A 10 5.51 -9.55 -4.54
C GLU A 10 6.47 -10.42 -3.70
N ASP A 11 7.57 -10.87 -4.28
CA ASP A 11 8.62 -11.56 -3.52
C ASP A 11 9.23 -10.65 -2.44
N ILE A 12 9.45 -9.37 -2.76
CA ILE A 12 9.95 -8.38 -1.79
C ILE A 12 8.94 -8.16 -0.67
N LYS A 13 7.65 -8.06 -1.00
CA LYS A 13 6.55 -7.96 -0.05
C LYS A 13 6.52 -9.15 0.91
N MET A 14 6.52 -10.36 0.39
CA MET A 14 6.40 -11.59 1.17
C MET A 14 7.67 -11.90 1.98
N GLN A 15 8.85 -11.74 1.39
CA GLN A 15 10.11 -12.21 2.00
C GLN A 15 10.75 -11.15 2.91
N PHE A 16 10.44 -9.86 2.72
CA PHE A 16 11.11 -8.77 3.45
C PHE A 16 10.13 -7.81 4.14
N ILE A 17 9.15 -7.26 3.43
CA ILE A 17 8.30 -6.19 3.99
C ILE A 17 7.33 -6.74 5.04
N THR A 18 6.55 -7.78 4.71
CA THR A 18 5.58 -8.39 5.64
C THR A 18 6.27 -8.89 6.91
N PRO A 19 7.39 -9.66 6.85
CA PRO A 19 8.11 -10.07 8.04
C PRO A 19 8.67 -8.90 8.85
N ALA A 20 9.11 -7.81 8.21
CA ALA A 20 9.60 -6.63 8.91
C ALA A 20 8.48 -5.91 9.67
N ILE A 21 7.30 -5.72 9.05
CA ILE A 21 6.14 -5.10 9.71
C ILE A 21 5.75 -5.93 10.95
N VAL A 22 5.58 -7.25 10.78
CA VAL A 22 5.22 -8.15 11.88
C VAL A 22 6.32 -8.19 12.96
N GLY A 23 7.59 -8.22 12.55
CA GLY A 23 8.74 -8.19 13.46
C GLY A 23 8.83 -6.94 14.33
N THR A 24 8.20 -5.83 13.93
CA THR A 24 8.08 -4.61 14.75
C THR A 24 6.86 -4.58 15.67
N GLY A 25 6.09 -5.68 15.73
CA GLY A 25 4.99 -5.87 16.69
C GLY A 25 3.60 -5.57 16.14
N TRP A 26 3.45 -5.31 14.84
CA TRP A 26 2.14 -5.16 14.20
C TRP A 26 1.45 -6.52 14.01
N ASP A 27 0.19 -6.63 14.44
CA ASP A 27 -0.58 -7.85 14.31
C ASP A 27 -1.13 -8.02 12.88
N LEU A 28 -0.75 -9.11 12.20
CA LEU A 28 -1.13 -9.41 10.83
C LEU A 28 -2.65 -9.56 10.61
N GLY A 29 -3.38 -10.12 11.57
CA GLY A 29 -4.82 -10.34 11.44
C GLY A 29 -5.65 -9.10 11.77
N ARG A 30 -5.18 -8.28 12.72
CA ARG A 30 -5.95 -7.18 13.30
C ARG A 30 -5.54 -5.83 12.74
N GLN A 31 -4.25 -5.60 12.56
CA GLN A 31 -3.70 -4.27 12.32
C GLN A 31 -3.12 -4.08 10.92
N ILE A 32 -2.93 -5.15 10.15
CA ILE A 32 -2.41 -5.06 8.77
C ILE A 32 -3.52 -5.39 7.78
N ARG A 33 -3.65 -4.59 6.72
CA ARG A 33 -4.48 -4.90 5.55
C ARG A 33 -3.63 -4.79 4.30
N ALA A 34 -3.39 -5.92 3.64
CA ALA A 34 -2.70 -5.94 2.37
C ALA A 34 -3.68 -5.60 1.23
N GLU A 35 -3.17 -4.94 0.19
CA GLU A 35 -3.86 -4.73 -1.09
C GLU A 35 -5.22 -4.01 -0.99
N PHE A 36 -5.35 -3.13 -0.01
CA PHE A 36 -6.64 -2.58 0.38
C PHE A 36 -7.03 -1.36 -0.46
N THR A 37 -8.18 -1.43 -1.10
CA THR A 37 -8.80 -0.27 -1.77
C THR A 37 -9.65 0.48 -0.76
N PHE A 38 -9.26 1.71 -0.41
CA PHE A 38 -9.91 2.48 0.66
C PHE A 38 -10.81 3.60 0.17
N THR A 39 -10.84 3.89 -1.14
CA THR A 39 -11.83 4.81 -1.71
C THR A 39 -12.48 4.27 -2.97
N ASP A 40 -13.78 4.55 -3.14
CA ASP A 40 -14.53 4.27 -4.37
C ASP A 40 -14.26 5.27 -5.51
N GLY A 41 -13.21 6.09 -5.36
CA GLY A 41 -12.94 7.22 -6.23
C GLY A 41 -13.85 8.42 -5.95
N ARG A 42 -13.28 9.63 -6.08
CA ARG A 42 -14.02 10.88 -5.89
C ARG A 42 -15.14 11.01 -6.93
N VAL A 43 -16.34 11.38 -6.51
CA VAL A 43 -17.42 11.72 -7.45
C VAL A 43 -17.09 13.06 -8.11
N ILE A 44 -17.04 13.08 -9.45
CA ILE A 44 -16.75 14.25 -10.27
C ILE A 44 -18.02 14.57 -11.06
N VAL A 45 -18.59 15.75 -10.82
CA VAL A 45 -19.77 16.25 -11.54
C VAL A 45 -19.35 17.42 -12.42
N ARG A 46 -19.63 17.34 -13.73
CA ARG A 46 -19.43 18.42 -14.71
C ARG A 46 -20.69 18.58 -15.56
N GLY A 47 -21.49 19.60 -15.25
CA GLY A 47 -22.80 19.78 -15.88
C GLY A 47 -23.71 18.58 -15.60
N ASN A 48 -24.24 17.96 -16.66
CA ASN A 48 -25.10 16.77 -16.56
C ASN A 48 -24.33 15.45 -16.55
N VAL A 49 -22.98 15.48 -16.54
CA VAL A 49 -22.14 14.27 -16.54
C VAL A 49 -21.62 13.99 -15.14
N THR A 50 -21.90 12.79 -14.64
CA THR A 50 -21.35 12.25 -13.40
C THR A 50 -20.35 11.14 -13.71
N ALA A 51 -19.12 11.27 -13.22
CA ALA A 51 -18.07 10.26 -13.30
C ALA A 51 -17.46 9.99 -11.92
N ARG A 52 -16.77 8.85 -11.76
CA ARG A 52 -15.93 8.57 -10.58
C ARG A 52 -14.46 8.65 -10.96
N GLY A 53 -13.67 9.29 -10.10
CA GLY A 53 -12.22 9.31 -10.21
C GLY A 53 -11.58 7.95 -9.93
N LYS A 54 -10.26 7.86 -10.06
CA LYS A 54 -9.50 6.64 -9.78
C LYS A 54 -9.71 6.21 -8.32
N ARG A 55 -9.96 4.92 -8.11
CA ARG A 55 -9.95 4.31 -6.76
C ARG A 55 -8.53 4.34 -6.23
N LYS A 56 -8.41 4.61 -4.93
CA LYS A 56 -7.12 4.64 -4.22
C LYS A 56 -6.89 3.31 -3.53
N ARG A 57 -5.70 2.71 -3.73
CA ARG A 57 -5.33 1.38 -3.23
C ARG A 57 -3.88 1.45 -2.76
N ALA A 58 -3.59 0.95 -1.57
CA ALA A 58 -2.23 0.85 -1.05
C ALA A 58 -1.80 -0.61 -0.94
N ASP A 59 -0.48 -0.87 -0.99
CA ASP A 59 0.05 -2.22 -0.76
C ASP A 59 -0.20 -2.70 0.67
N TYR A 60 -0.01 -1.83 1.66
CA TYR A 60 -0.42 -2.08 3.04
C TYR A 60 -1.08 -0.87 3.68
N ILE A 61 -2.09 -1.12 4.50
CA ILE A 61 -2.63 -0.16 5.45
C ILE A 61 -2.39 -0.69 6.86
N LEU A 62 -1.78 0.15 7.69
CA LEU A 62 -1.55 -0.10 9.11
C LEU A 62 -2.64 0.57 9.93
N LEU A 63 -3.34 -0.21 10.74
CA LEU A 63 -4.47 0.20 11.58
C LEU A 63 -4.03 0.22 13.05
N TYR A 64 -4.01 1.40 13.68
CA TYR A 64 -3.72 1.48 15.11
C TYR A 64 -4.80 0.78 15.94
N LYS A 65 -6.06 0.94 15.53
CA LYS A 65 -7.25 0.27 16.07
C LYS A 65 -8.13 -0.18 14.90
N PRO A 66 -9.08 -1.12 15.11
CA PRO A 66 -10.08 -1.44 14.10
C PRO A 66 -10.72 -0.16 13.54
N ASN A 67 -10.73 -0.01 12.22
CA ASN A 67 -11.25 1.15 11.49
C ASN A 67 -10.52 2.49 11.74
N LEU A 68 -9.32 2.48 12.33
CA LEU A 68 -8.48 3.67 12.50
C LEU A 68 -7.14 3.49 11.77
N PRO A 69 -7.06 3.86 10.47
CA PRO A 69 -5.82 3.81 9.71
C PRO A 69 -4.82 4.83 10.24
N LEU A 70 -3.57 4.41 10.37
CA LEU A 70 -2.46 5.22 10.86
C LEU A 70 -1.46 5.54 9.74
N ALA A 71 -1.17 4.57 8.88
CA ALA A 71 -0.17 4.71 7.83
C ALA A 71 -0.48 3.81 6.63
N VAL A 72 0.05 4.21 5.47
CA VAL A 72 0.14 3.39 4.26
C VAL A 72 1.59 3.04 3.98
N ILE A 73 1.82 1.88 3.38
CA ILE A 73 3.15 1.46 2.92
C ILE A 73 3.00 1.08 1.46
N GLU A 74 3.83 1.67 0.61
CA GLU A 74 4.00 1.23 -0.77
C GLU A 74 5.28 0.43 -0.94
N ALA A 75 5.16 -0.71 -1.60
CA ALA A 75 6.24 -1.59 -1.95
C ALA A 75 6.75 -1.30 -3.36
N LYS A 76 8.04 -1.58 -3.55
CA LYS A 76 8.69 -1.62 -4.86
C LYS A 76 9.68 -2.78 -4.87
N ASP A 77 9.96 -3.31 -6.05
CA ASP A 77 11.10 -4.20 -6.22
C ASP A 77 12.42 -3.49 -5.89
N ASN A 78 13.48 -4.27 -5.70
CA ASN A 78 14.77 -3.74 -5.25
C ASN A 78 15.60 -3.09 -6.39
N ASN A 79 15.00 -2.82 -7.54
CA ASN A 79 15.60 -2.06 -8.64
C ASN A 79 15.17 -0.58 -8.62
N HIS A 80 14.18 -0.24 -7.80
CA HIS A 80 13.70 1.14 -7.65
C HIS A 80 14.41 1.88 -6.50
N SER A 81 14.45 3.20 -6.60
CA SER A 81 14.87 4.05 -5.49
C SER A 81 13.78 4.09 -4.42
N VAL A 82 14.18 4.38 -3.18
CA VAL A 82 13.25 4.51 -2.03
C VAL A 82 12.15 5.56 -2.31
N GLY A 83 12.49 6.61 -3.06
CA GLY A 83 11.56 7.69 -3.41
C GLY A 83 10.50 7.32 -4.45
N ALA A 84 10.67 6.22 -5.18
CA ALA A 84 9.81 5.88 -6.32
C ALA A 84 8.33 5.67 -5.92
N GLY A 85 8.06 5.29 -4.67
CA GLY A 85 6.71 5.12 -4.13
C GLY A 85 6.15 6.34 -3.39
N MET A 86 6.93 7.39 -3.13
CA MET A 86 6.48 8.49 -2.25
C MET A 86 5.32 9.27 -2.84
N GLN A 87 5.36 9.61 -4.14
CA GLN A 87 4.26 10.34 -4.77
C GLN A 87 2.98 9.52 -4.78
N GLN A 88 3.08 8.20 -4.99
CA GLN A 88 1.94 7.28 -4.93
C GLN A 88 1.33 7.29 -3.53
N GLY A 89 2.14 7.13 -2.47
CA GLY A 89 1.65 7.15 -1.09
C GLY A 89 1.10 8.50 -0.60
N ILE A 90 1.41 9.61 -1.27
CA ILE A 90 0.83 10.95 -0.97
C ILE A 90 -0.48 11.17 -1.74
N GLU A 91 -0.53 10.74 -3.00
CA GLU A 91 -1.67 10.98 -3.88
C GLU A 91 -2.79 9.96 -3.71
N GLU A 92 -2.47 8.74 -3.30
CA GLU A 92 -3.42 7.66 -3.01
C GLU A 92 -3.98 7.79 -1.60
#